data_AF-A0A1R0GP44-F1
#
_entry.id   AF-A0A1R0GP44-F1
#
_cell.length_a   1.000
_cell.length_b   1.000
_cell.length_c   1.000
_cell.angle_alpha   90.00
_cell.angle_beta   90.00
_cell.angle_gamma   90.00
#
_symmetry.space_group_name_H-M   'P 1'
#
loop_
_entity.id
_entity.type
_entity.pdbx_description
1 polymer ?
#
loop_
_entity_poly.entity_id
_entity_poly.type
_entity_poly.pdbx_seq_one_letter_code
_entity_poly.pdbx_strand_id
1 'polypeptide(L)'
;MERENESQTKSIQEQIKTLTKMVNQTLREKDLTADLQDPYFTERIPVTDLTVYPELTNSLPSIEEDFLRPQLTEEERKLAIHS
;
A
#
# COMPACT_ATOMS: atom_id res chain seq x y z
N MET A 1 -9.71 -34.70 35.90
CA MET A 1 -9.17 -33.33 35.76
C MET A 1 -7.91 -33.27 34.91
N GLU A 2 -6.79 -33.90 35.28
CA GLU A 2 -5.52 -33.76 34.53
C GLU A 2 -5.57 -34.37 33.11
N ARG A 3 -6.15 -35.57 32.93
CA ARG A 3 -6.30 -36.22 31.61
C ARG A 3 -7.25 -35.50 30.65
N GLU A 4 -8.26 -34.80 31.17
CA GLU A 4 -9.20 -34.01 30.35
C GLU A 4 -8.51 -32.76 29.82
N ASN A 5 -7.69 -32.10 30.65
CA ASN A 5 -6.87 -30.97 30.23
C ASN A 5 -5.86 -31.38 29.16
N GLU A 6 -5.22 -32.54 29.28
CA GLU A 6 -4.30 -33.08 28.26
C GLU A 6 -5.00 -33.42 26.94
N SER A 7 -6.24 -33.91 26.99
CA SER A 7 -7.04 -34.16 25.80
C SER A 7 -7.42 -32.84 25.10
N GLN A 8 -7.79 -31.84 25.90
CA GLN A 8 -8.17 -30.52 25.42
C GLN A 8 -6.98 -29.77 24.80
N THR A 9 -5.79 -29.84 25.40
CA THR A 9 -4.58 -29.21 24.84
C THR A 9 -4.17 -29.85 23.51
N LYS A 10 -4.26 -31.17 23.39
CA LYS A 10 -4.03 -31.88 22.11
C LYS A 10 -5.02 -31.45 21.02
N SER A 11 -6.30 -31.32 21.37
CA SER A 11 -7.34 -30.83 20.45
C SER A 11 -7.05 -29.41 19.95
N ILE A 12 -6.69 -28.50 20.86
CA ILE A 12 -6.33 -27.11 20.53
C ILE A 12 -5.09 -27.08 19.62
N GLN A 13 -4.09 -27.91 19.92
CA GLN A 13 -2.86 -27.99 19.12
C GLN A 13 -3.14 -28.42 17.66
N GLU A 14 -4.02 -29.40 17.45
CA GLU A 14 -4.40 -29.83 16.09
C GLU A 14 -5.20 -28.76 15.35
N GLN A 15 -6.06 -28.01 16.05
CA GLN A 15 -6.77 -26.87 15.46
C GLN A 15 -5.80 -25.77 15.01
N ILE A 16 -4.83 -25.41 15.86
CA ILE A 16 -3.79 -24.41 15.52
C ILE A 16 -2.98 -24.87 14.31
N LYS A 17 -2.59 -26.15 14.27
CA LYS A 17 -1.84 -26.73 13.15
C LYS A 17 -2.65 -26.68 11.85
N THR A 18 -3.94 -26.98 11.92
CA THR A 18 -4.86 -26.90 10.78
C THR A 18 -4.98 -25.46 10.28
N LEU A 19 -5.20 -24.50 11.18
CA LEU A 19 -5.29 -23.08 10.84
C LEU A 19 -3.99 -22.56 10.23
N THR A 20 -2.85 -22.92 10.81
CA THR A 20 -1.52 -22.58 10.30
C THR A 20 -1.32 -23.10 8.88
N LYS A 21 -1.77 -24.33 8.61
CA LYS A 21 -1.70 -24.92 7.26
C LYS A 21 -2.56 -24.15 6.26
N MET A 22 -3.77 -23.75 6.64
CA MET A 22 -4.68 -22.97 5.79
C MET A 22 -4.12 -21.58 5.48
N VAL A 23 -3.63 -20.85 6.50
CA VAL A 23 -3.04 -19.52 6.32
C VAL A 23 -1.83 -19.59 5.39
N ASN A 24 -0.93 -20.56 5.58
CA ASN A 24 0.23 -20.73 4.70
C ASN A 24 -0.15 -21.06 3.26
N GLN A 25 -1.25 -21.80 3.05
CA GLN A 25 -1.77 -22.07 1.71
C GLN A 25 -2.30 -20.80 1.05
N THR A 26 -3.11 -20.01 1.77
CA THR A 26 -3.63 -18.74 1.27
C THR A 26 -2.53 -17.72 0.95
N LEU A 27 -1.47 -17.66 1.77
CA LEU A 27 -0.33 -16.77 1.52
C LEU A 27 0.40 -17.18 0.23
N ARG A 28 0.67 -18.47 0.04
CA ARG A 28 1.28 -18.97 -1.21
C ARG A 28 0.45 -18.67 -2.45
N GLU A 29 -0.87 -18.85 -2.36
CA GLU A 29 -1.79 -18.51 -3.45
C GLU A 29 -1.77 -17.01 -3.77
N LYS A 30 -1.69 -16.15 -2.75
CA LYS A 30 -1.57 -14.70 -2.94
C LYS A 30 -0.24 -14.28 -3.56
N ASP A 31 0.87 -14.87 -3.12
CA ASP A 31 2.19 -14.60 -3.70
C ASP A 31 2.24 -14.99 -5.18
N LEU A 32 1.62 -16.12 -5.56
CA LEU A 32 1.48 -16.52 -6.96
C LEU A 32 0.61 -15.56 -7.79
N THR A 33 -0.35 -14.87 -7.17
CA THR A 33 -1.17 -13.85 -7.86
C THR A 33 -0.51 -12.48 -7.96
N ALA A 34 0.56 -12.21 -7.20
CA ALA A 34 1.27 -10.93 -7.27
C ALA A 34 1.99 -10.74 -8.62
N ASP A 35 2.41 -11.84 -9.26
CA ASP A 35 3.02 -11.83 -10.60
C ASP A 35 1.99 -11.70 -11.74
N LEU A 36 0.68 -11.79 -11.45
CA LEU A 36 -0.37 -11.46 -12.40
C LEU A 36 -0.65 -9.94 -12.35
N GLN A 37 0.36 -9.12 -12.68
CA GLN A 37 0.06 -7.75 -13.09
C GLN A 37 -0.87 -7.83 -14.29
N ASP A 38 -2.02 -7.16 -14.19
CA ASP A 38 -2.97 -7.06 -15.29
C ASP A 38 -2.22 -6.55 -16.53
N PRO A 39 -2.32 -7.22 -17.70
CA PRO A 39 -1.61 -6.82 -18.92
C PRO A 39 -1.93 -5.39 -19.40
N TYR A 40 -3.08 -4.85 -18.97
CA TYR A 40 -3.52 -3.48 -19.23
C TYR A 40 -3.15 -2.51 -18.11
N PHE A 41 -2.63 -3.00 -16.98
CA PHE A 41 -2.14 -2.19 -15.88
C PHE A 41 -0.62 -2.10 -15.94
N THR A 42 -0.13 -1.08 -16.65
CA THR A 42 1.29 -0.75 -16.66
C THR A 42 1.61 0.13 -15.46
N GLU A 43 2.64 -0.25 -14.68
CA GLU A 43 3.23 0.64 -13.68
C GLU A 43 3.81 1.87 -14.39
N ARG A 44 3.03 2.96 -14.42
CA ARG A 44 3.39 4.17 -15.14
C ARG A 44 4.34 4.99 -14.28
N ILE A 45 5.58 5.13 -14.74
CA ILE A 45 6.56 5.98 -14.07
C ILE A 45 6.07 7.43 -14.18
N PRO A 46 5.79 8.14 -13.07
CA PRO A 46 5.20 9.49 -13.13
C PRO A 46 6.06 10.48 -13.93
N VAL A 47 7.37 10.26 -13.94
CA VAL A 47 8.36 11.11 -14.62
C VAL A 47 8.22 11.06 -16.15
N THR A 48 7.84 9.91 -16.75
CA THR A 48 7.73 9.81 -18.21
C THR A 48 6.65 10.71 -18.78
N ASP A 49 5.58 10.99 -18.02
CA ASP A 49 4.50 11.87 -18.48
C ASP A 49 4.94 13.33 -18.55
N LEU A 50 5.85 13.73 -17.68
CA LEU A 50 6.43 15.07 -17.67
C LEU A 50 7.39 15.27 -18.87
N THR A 51 8.05 14.21 -19.33
CA THR A 51 8.94 14.30 -20.51
C THR A 51 8.18 14.53 -21.83
N VAL A 52 6.91 14.10 -21.90
CA VAL A 52 6.02 14.36 -23.07
C VAL A 52 5.69 15.85 -23.16
N TYR A 53 5.74 16.57 -22.04
CA TYR A 53 5.47 18.00 -21.96
C TYR A 53 6.69 18.73 -21.38
N PRO A 54 7.74 18.97 -22.18
CA PRO A 54 8.96 19.63 -21.69
C PRO A 54 8.68 21.03 -21.11
N GLU A 55 7.61 21.68 -21.57
CA GLU A 55 7.10 22.94 -21.02
C GLU A 55 6.68 22.83 -19.54
N LEU A 56 6.14 21.67 -19.13
CA LEU A 56 5.94 21.36 -17.72
C LEU A 56 7.32 21.28 -17.05
N THR A 57 8.22 20.37 -17.44
CA THR A 57 9.54 20.27 -16.76
C THR A 57 10.31 21.60 -16.62
N ASN A 58 10.18 22.52 -17.60
CA ASN A 58 10.82 23.83 -17.57
C ASN A 58 10.09 24.90 -16.73
N SER A 59 8.78 24.76 -16.52
CA SER A 59 7.97 25.66 -15.67
C SER A 59 7.88 25.19 -14.22
N LEU A 60 8.30 23.96 -13.95
CA LEU A 60 8.17 23.26 -12.68
C LEU A 60 9.32 23.38 -11.65
N PRO A 61 10.32 24.28 -11.71
CA PRO A 61 11.22 24.48 -10.57
C PRO A 61 10.46 24.76 -9.25
N SER A 62 9.30 25.41 -9.35
CA SER A 62 8.41 25.68 -8.22
C SER A 62 7.51 24.50 -7.84
N ILE A 63 7.24 23.54 -8.74
CA ILE A 63 6.25 22.50 -8.42
C ILE A 63 6.79 21.45 -7.46
N GLU A 64 8.08 21.13 -7.56
CA GLU A 64 8.72 20.17 -6.65
C GLU A 64 8.62 20.71 -5.22
N GLU A 65 8.91 22.00 -5.04
CA GLU A 65 8.73 22.69 -3.76
C GLU A 65 7.24 22.74 -3.36
N ASP A 66 6.33 23.04 -4.28
CA ASP A 66 4.88 23.12 -4.01
C ASP A 66 4.23 21.78 -3.61
N PHE A 67 4.65 20.66 -4.19
CA PHE A 67 4.13 19.33 -3.85
C PHE A 67 4.66 18.82 -2.51
N LEU A 68 5.89 19.21 -2.15
CA LEU A 68 6.54 18.82 -0.91
C LEU A 68 6.21 19.77 0.25
N ARG A 69 5.63 20.94 -0.05
CA ARG A 69 5.16 21.88 0.95
C ARG A 69 3.98 21.27 1.73
N PRO A 70 3.96 21.46 3.07
CA PRO A 70 2.79 21.14 3.87
C PRO A 70 1.55 21.84 3.33
N GLN A 71 0.39 21.21 3.49
CA GLN A 71 -0.88 21.85 3.16
C GLN A 71 -1.01 23.17 3.94
N LEU A 72 -1.41 24.23 3.24
CA LEU A 72 -1.64 25.54 3.84
C LEU A 72 -2.63 25.42 5.00
N THR A 73 -2.31 26.07 6.11
CA THR A 73 -3.23 26.21 7.23
C THR A 73 -4.42 27.10 6.85
N GLU A 74 -5.53 26.97 7.58
CA GLU A 74 -6.77 27.71 7.27
C GLU A 74 -6.55 29.23 7.22
N GLU A 75 -5.68 29.76 8.07
CA GLU A 75 -5.36 31.20 8.08
C GLU A 75 -4.52 31.63 6.87
N GLU A 76 -3.56 30.80 6.44
CA GLU A 76 -2.78 31.04 5.23
C GLU A 76 -3.63 30.95 3.96
N ARG A 77 -4.62 30.04 3.93
CA ARG A 77 -5.60 29.94 2.82
C ARG A 77 -6.42 31.21 2.69
N LYS A 78 -6.91 31.78 3.79
CA LYS A 78 -7.66 33.05 3.78
C LYS A 78 -6.81 34.20 3.24
N LEU A 79 -5.55 34.29 3.65
CA LEU A 79 -4.62 35.31 3.18
C LEU A 79 -4.33 35.20 1.67
N ALA A 80 -4.11 33.99 1.15
CA ALA A 80 -3.85 33.76 -0.27
C ALA A 80 -5.03 34.12 -1.19
N ILE A 81 -6.27 33.98 -0.70
CA ILE A 81 -7.49 34.29 -1.47
C ILE A 81 -7.80 35.81 -1.46
N HIS A 82 -7.25 36.54 -0.50
CA HIS A 82 -7.54 37.96 -0.27
C HIS A 82 -6.35 38.90 -0.56
N SER A 83 -5.26 38.38 -1.13
CA SER A 83 -4.11 39.16 -1.62
C SER A 83 -4.29 39.61 -3.08
#